data_AF-A0A0L8GYA2-F1
#
_entry.id   AF-A0A0L8GYA2-F1
#
_cell.length_a   1.000
_cell.length_b   1.000
_cell.length_c   1.000
_cell.angle_alpha   90.00
_cell.angle_beta   90.00
_cell.angle_gamma   90.00
#
_symmetry.space_group_name_H-M   'P 1'
#
loop_
_entity.id
_entity.type
_entity.pdbx_description
1 polymer ?
#
loop_
_entity_poly.entity_id
_entity_poly.type
_entity_poly.pdbx_seq_one_letter_code
_entity_poly.pdbx_strand_id
1 'polypeptide(L)'
;MDTLFSYLFVLSLTVFLPQSTLGYFVNIDAHAEECFFDKVASGTKMSLMFEVAEGGFLDIDVKIYSPDGKVIHTGDRESNGKYTFAAHMDGTYKYCFSNKMSTMTPKVVMFSVDIGEKPKDTNNMDTDSHHSKLSGMIDELSTALTGVKHEQEYMEVRERIHRASCSVDRINWNPRRRKRRGANT
;
A
#
# COMPACT_ATOMS: atom_id res chain seq x y z
N MET A 1 1.37 -44.71 -11.71
CA MET A 1 1.40 -43.48 -12.55
C MET A 1 0.32 -42.51 -12.10
N ASP A 2 -0.85 -43.01 -11.70
CA ASP A 2 -2.04 -42.19 -11.36
C ASP A 2 -1.89 -41.39 -10.05
N THR A 3 -1.18 -41.92 -9.06
CA THR A 3 -0.91 -41.24 -7.78
C THR A 3 0.06 -40.07 -7.92
N LEU A 4 1.05 -40.18 -8.81
CA LEU A 4 1.98 -39.10 -9.13
C LEU A 4 1.29 -37.96 -9.88
N PHE A 5 0.39 -38.30 -10.83
CA PHE A 5 -0.38 -37.30 -11.57
C PHE A 5 -1.35 -36.55 -10.67
N SER A 6 -1.97 -37.26 -9.71
CA SER A 6 -2.82 -36.65 -8.68
C SER A 6 -2.03 -35.71 -7.77
N TYR A 7 -0.82 -36.10 -7.32
CA TYR A 7 0.05 -35.22 -6.53
C TYR A 7 0.49 -33.97 -7.30
N LEU A 8 0.87 -34.12 -8.56
CA LEU A 8 1.24 -32.99 -9.41
C LEU A 8 0.06 -32.04 -9.69
N PHE A 9 -1.16 -32.58 -9.84
CA PHE A 9 -2.36 -31.77 -10.01
C PHE A 9 -2.72 -31.01 -8.73
N VAL A 10 -2.62 -31.63 -7.56
CA VAL A 10 -2.84 -30.98 -6.26
C VAL A 10 -1.80 -29.89 -6.01
N LEU A 11 -0.52 -30.15 -6.33
CA LEU A 11 0.58 -29.21 -6.15
C LEU A 11 0.49 -28.01 -7.14
N SER A 12 -0.06 -28.24 -8.33
CA SER A 12 -0.41 -27.16 -9.28
C SER A 12 -1.57 -26.31 -8.78
N LEU A 13 -2.59 -26.95 -8.19
CA LEU A 13 -3.79 -26.27 -7.68
C LEU A 13 -3.50 -25.37 -6.46
N THR A 14 -2.54 -25.75 -5.61
CA THR A 14 -2.15 -24.96 -4.42
C THR A 14 -1.33 -23.71 -4.78
N VAL A 15 -0.57 -23.73 -5.87
CA VAL A 15 0.19 -22.57 -6.37
C VAL A 15 -0.73 -21.51 -6.99
N PHE A 16 -1.90 -21.92 -7.47
CA PHE A 16 -2.85 -21.02 -8.15
C PHE A 16 -3.80 -20.26 -7.22
N LEU A 17 -3.66 -20.39 -5.90
CA LEU A 17 -4.41 -19.57 -4.97
C LEU A 17 -3.99 -18.10 -5.17
N PRO A 18 -4.90 -17.22 -5.62
CA PRO A 18 -4.58 -15.81 -5.76
C PRO A 18 -4.21 -15.31 -4.36
N GLN A 19 -2.98 -14.84 -4.20
CA GLN A 19 -2.58 -14.14 -3.00
C GLN A 19 -3.44 -12.87 -2.94
N SER A 20 -4.46 -12.89 -2.08
CA SER A 20 -5.30 -11.73 -1.84
C SER A 20 -4.43 -10.68 -1.18
N THR A 21 -4.01 -9.70 -1.97
CA THR A 21 -3.25 -8.54 -1.54
C THR A 21 -4.15 -7.69 -0.65
N LEU A 22 -3.70 -7.36 0.55
CA LEU A 22 -4.49 -6.63 1.53
C LEU A 22 -4.20 -5.13 1.36
N GLY A 23 -4.87 -4.50 0.39
CA GLY A 23 -4.88 -3.05 0.23
C GLY A 23 -6.05 -2.43 0.98
N TYR A 24 -5.81 -1.39 1.77
CA TYR A 24 -6.89 -0.64 2.42
C TYR A 24 -7.37 0.47 1.49
N PHE A 25 -8.69 0.56 1.31
CA PHE A 25 -9.33 1.66 0.61
C PHE A 25 -10.08 2.53 1.61
N VAL A 26 -9.81 3.84 1.59
CA VAL A 26 -10.49 4.83 2.41
C VAL A 26 -11.17 5.86 1.52
N ASN A 27 -12.40 6.22 1.88
CA ASN A 27 -13.14 7.31 1.27
C ASN A 27 -13.01 8.55 2.15
N ILE A 28 -12.42 9.62 1.63
CA ILE A 28 -12.29 10.90 2.32
C ILE A 28 -13.27 11.89 1.71
N ASP A 29 -14.23 12.34 2.51
CA ASP A 29 -15.24 13.32 2.10
C ASP A 29 -14.64 14.69 1.72
N ALA A 30 -15.44 15.52 1.06
CA ALA A 30 -15.04 16.88 0.72
C ALA A 30 -14.73 17.69 1.98
N HIS A 31 -13.58 18.36 2.00
CA HIS A 31 -13.08 19.13 3.14
C HIS A 31 -12.86 18.33 4.44
N ALA A 32 -12.88 17.00 4.38
CA ALA A 32 -12.58 16.12 5.50
C ALA A 32 -11.11 15.71 5.54
N GLU A 33 -10.70 15.16 6.68
CA GLU A 33 -9.43 14.46 6.83
C GLU A 33 -9.66 13.15 7.56
N GLU A 34 -9.03 12.08 7.08
CA GLU A 34 -9.08 10.76 7.71
C GLU A 34 -7.68 10.41 8.23
N CYS A 35 -7.61 9.99 9.49
CA CYS A 35 -6.36 9.71 10.18
C CYS A 35 -6.33 8.28 10.71
N PHE A 36 -5.20 7.62 10.53
CA PHE A 36 -4.95 6.27 11.01
C PHE A 36 -3.76 6.27 11.99
N PHE A 37 -3.73 5.26 12.85
CA PHE A 37 -2.84 5.20 14.00
C PHE A 37 -2.21 3.82 14.12
N ASP A 38 -0.88 3.77 14.13
CA ASP A 38 -0.12 2.54 14.34
C ASP A 38 0.84 2.69 15.52
N LYS A 39 0.85 1.69 16.40
CA LYS A 39 1.76 1.63 17.53
C LYS A 39 3.00 0.85 17.13
N VAL A 40 4.16 1.51 17.13
CA VAL A 40 5.44 0.89 16.77
C VAL A 40 6.49 1.14 17.85
N ALA A 41 7.47 0.24 17.87
CA ALA A 41 8.65 0.38 18.72
C ALA A 41 9.71 1.24 18.04
N SER A 42 10.61 1.82 18.83
CA SER A 42 11.77 2.57 18.39
C SER A 42 12.69 1.67 17.57
N GLY A 43 13.24 2.23 16.49
CA GLY A 43 14.11 1.51 15.55
C GLY A 43 13.37 0.66 14.51
N THR A 44 12.06 0.47 14.64
CA THR A 44 11.26 -0.22 13.63
C THR A 44 11.14 0.62 12.35
N LYS A 45 11.40 0.00 11.19
CA LYS A 45 11.18 0.64 9.89
C LYS A 45 9.70 0.57 9.53
N MET A 46 9.10 1.71 9.21
CA MET A 46 7.74 1.82 8.68
C MET A 46 7.78 2.28 7.23
N SER A 47 6.93 1.73 6.39
CA SER A 47 6.75 2.15 5.00
C SER A 47 5.27 2.41 4.73
N LEU A 48 4.91 3.65 4.44
CA LEU A 48 3.58 4.05 3.98
C LEU A 48 3.60 4.19 2.46
N MET A 49 2.73 3.46 1.77
CA MET A 49 2.51 3.59 0.34
C MET A 49 1.07 3.99 0.10
N PHE A 50 0.83 4.96 -0.78
CA PHE A 50 -0.53 5.38 -1.13
C PHE A 50 -0.66 5.76 -2.60
N GLU A 51 -1.87 5.61 -3.12
CA GLU A 51 -2.26 5.99 -4.47
C GLU A 51 -3.72 6.45 -4.46
N VAL A 52 -4.00 7.60 -5.07
CA VAL A 52 -5.36 8.11 -5.23
C VAL A 52 -6.03 7.31 -6.36
N ALA A 53 -6.98 6.46 -6.00
CA ALA A 53 -7.70 5.61 -6.95
C ALA A 53 -8.77 6.41 -7.73
N GLU A 54 -9.54 7.25 -7.03
CA GLU A 54 -10.64 8.01 -7.64
C GLU A 54 -10.85 9.38 -6.96
N GLY A 55 -11.42 10.33 -7.70
CA GLY A 55 -11.92 11.61 -7.18
C GLY A 55 -11.16 12.86 -7.66
N GLY A 56 -11.90 13.85 -8.16
CA GLY A 56 -11.39 15.18 -8.48
C GLY A 56 -10.16 15.21 -9.40
N PHE A 57 -9.13 15.95 -8.99
CA PHE A 57 -7.83 16.06 -9.67
C PHE A 57 -6.84 14.94 -9.33
N LEU A 58 -7.29 13.85 -8.68
CA LEU A 58 -6.43 12.73 -8.25
C LEU A 58 -5.25 13.16 -7.38
N ASP A 59 -5.42 14.19 -6.56
CA ASP A 59 -4.44 14.71 -5.60
C ASP A 59 -4.94 14.59 -4.15
N ILE A 60 -4.05 14.36 -3.19
CA ILE A 60 -4.37 14.32 -1.76
C ILE A 60 -3.25 14.96 -0.95
N ASP A 61 -3.60 15.59 0.17
CA ASP A 61 -2.62 16.09 1.13
C ASP A 61 -2.35 15.01 2.18
N VAL A 62 -1.07 14.67 2.41
CA VAL A 62 -0.62 13.62 3.33
C VAL A 62 0.21 14.24 4.44
N LYS A 63 -0.12 13.92 5.70
CA LYS A 63 0.67 14.36 6.87
C LYS A 63 0.97 13.19 7.80
N ILE A 64 2.25 13.02 8.13
CA ILE A 64 2.71 12.00 9.06
C ILE A 64 3.19 12.69 10.34
N TYR A 65 2.68 12.26 11.48
CA TYR A 65 2.98 12.78 12.81
C TYR A 65 3.69 11.72 13.64
N SER A 66 4.70 12.17 14.38
CA SER A 66 5.34 11.38 15.42
C SER A 66 4.45 11.24 16.66
N PRO A 67 4.78 10.32 17.59
CA PRO A 67 4.11 10.20 18.88
C PRO A 67 4.11 11.49 19.70
N ASP A 68 5.14 12.35 19.51
CA ASP A 68 5.24 13.68 20.14
C ASP A 68 4.31 14.73 19.50
N GLY A 69 3.58 14.37 18.43
CA GLY A 69 2.77 15.30 17.66
C GLY A 69 3.56 16.17 16.68
N LYS A 70 4.87 15.92 16.50
CA LYS A 70 5.69 16.62 15.52
C LYS A 70 5.41 16.07 14.12
N VAL A 71 5.32 16.95 13.13
CA VAL A 71 5.17 16.55 11.73
C VAL A 71 6.51 16.01 11.21
N ILE A 72 6.52 14.74 10.79
CA ILE A 72 7.67 14.06 10.18
C ILE A 72 7.70 14.35 8.68
N HIS A 73 6.54 14.26 8.04
CA HIS A 73 6.39 14.46 6.60
C HIS A 73 5.11 15.22 6.27
N THR A 74 5.18 16.08 5.26
CA THR A 74 4.03 16.76 4.65
C THR A 74 4.18 16.66 3.15
N GLY A 75 3.19 16.05 2.50
CA GLY A 75 3.03 16.03 1.05
C GLY A 75 1.77 16.80 0.69
N ASP A 76 1.90 17.82 -0.15
CA ASP A 76 0.77 18.62 -0.61
C ASP A 76 0.45 18.23 -2.06
N ARG A 77 -0.82 17.94 -2.34
CA ARG A 77 -1.34 17.59 -3.68
C ARG A 77 -0.60 16.44 -4.39
N GLU A 78 -0.36 15.36 -3.67
CA GLU A 78 0.29 14.17 -4.23
C GLU A 78 -0.74 13.17 -4.78
N SER A 79 -0.47 12.58 -5.94
CA SER A 79 -1.32 11.52 -6.51
C SER A 79 -0.93 10.12 -6.04
N ASN A 80 0.36 9.92 -5.77
CA ASN A 80 0.90 8.71 -5.19
C ASN A 80 2.21 9.02 -4.45
N GLY A 81 2.64 8.10 -3.61
CA GLY A 81 3.91 8.23 -2.90
C GLY A 81 4.26 7.00 -2.08
N LYS A 82 5.57 6.81 -1.86
CA LYS A 82 6.12 5.81 -0.93
C LYS A 82 7.03 6.51 0.06
N TYR A 83 6.70 6.39 1.33
CA TYR A 83 7.40 7.01 2.44
C TYR A 83 7.90 5.95 3.41
N THR A 84 9.21 5.71 3.40
CA THR A 84 9.86 4.79 4.33
C THR A 84 10.67 5.56 5.34
N PHE A 85 10.38 5.39 6.63
CA PHE A 85 11.10 6.04 7.73
C PHE A 85 11.32 5.06 8.89
N ALA A 86 12.33 5.30 9.71
CA ALA A 86 12.54 4.55 10.95
C ALA A 86 11.87 5.29 12.11
N ALA A 87 11.16 4.55 12.97
CA ALA A 87 10.57 5.09 14.18
C ALA A 87 11.68 5.57 15.12
N HIS A 88 11.72 6.87 15.43
CA HIS A 88 12.71 7.44 16.35
C HIS A 88 12.42 7.05 17.81
N MET A 89 11.15 6.87 18.15
CA MET A 89 10.69 6.58 19.49
C MET A 89 9.54 5.59 19.49
N ASP A 90 9.37 4.89 20.62
CA ASP A 90 8.22 4.05 20.90
C ASP A 90 6.96 4.91 21.01
N GLY A 91 5.91 4.54 20.30
CA GLY A 91 4.64 5.24 20.43
C GLY A 91 3.71 5.05 19.25
N THR A 92 2.65 5.86 19.24
CA THR A 92 1.64 5.83 18.19
C THR A 92 1.96 6.87 17.13
N TYR A 93 2.27 6.41 15.92
CA TYR A 93 2.44 7.26 14.76
C TYR A 93 1.09 7.46 14.10
N LYS A 94 0.83 8.69 13.63
CA LYS A 94 -0.42 9.07 13.01
C LYS A 94 -0.17 9.53 11.59
N TYR A 95 -0.86 8.96 10.62
CA TYR A 95 -0.83 9.40 9.22
C TYR A 95 -2.23 9.80 8.78
N CYS A 96 -2.34 10.98 8.19
CA CYS A 96 -3.62 11.60 7.83
C CYS A 96 -3.65 11.93 6.34
N PHE A 97 -4.79 11.65 5.71
CA PHE A 97 -5.11 12.01 4.34
C PHE A 97 -6.18 13.10 4.36
N SER A 98 -5.91 14.27 3.76
CA SER A 98 -6.81 15.41 3.79
C SER A 98 -7.26 15.84 2.39
N ASN A 99 -8.56 16.06 2.25
CA ASN A 99 -9.20 16.57 1.05
C ASN A 99 -9.70 18.01 1.27
N LYS A 100 -8.90 18.84 1.96
CA LYS A 100 -9.29 20.23 2.31
C LYS A 100 -9.30 21.15 1.11
N MET A 101 -8.38 20.98 0.16
CA MET A 101 -8.16 21.94 -0.93
C MET A 101 -8.80 21.51 -2.27
N SER A 102 -9.01 20.20 -2.49
CA SER A 102 -8.97 19.69 -3.87
C SER A 102 -10.31 19.43 -4.55
N THR A 103 -11.45 19.20 -3.88
CA THR A 103 -12.73 19.01 -4.59
C THR A 103 -13.98 18.92 -3.68
N MET A 104 -15.15 19.27 -4.25
CA MET A 104 -16.49 19.04 -3.67
C MET A 104 -16.93 17.57 -3.63
N THR A 105 -16.16 16.67 -4.24
CA THR A 105 -16.45 15.23 -4.29
C THR A 105 -15.55 14.46 -3.33
N PRO A 106 -16.02 13.32 -2.78
CA PRO A 106 -15.19 12.43 -2.01
C PRO A 106 -14.05 11.87 -2.87
N LYS A 107 -12.92 11.56 -2.24
CA LYS A 107 -11.74 10.93 -2.86
C LYS A 107 -11.56 9.53 -2.29
N VAL A 108 -11.16 8.59 -3.15
CA VAL A 108 -10.84 7.22 -2.75
C VAL A 108 -9.33 7.07 -2.80
N VAL A 109 -8.72 6.80 -1.65
CA VAL A 109 -7.28 6.58 -1.53
C VAL A 109 -7.05 5.13 -1.14
N MET A 110 -6.19 4.47 -1.90
CA MET A 110 -5.65 3.18 -1.52
C MET A 110 -4.34 3.40 -0.79
N PHE A 111 -4.15 2.73 0.35
CA PHE A 111 -2.88 2.75 1.05
C PHE A 111 -2.50 1.38 1.62
N SER A 112 -1.21 1.17 1.79
CA SER A 112 -0.62 0.03 2.50
C SER A 112 0.45 0.53 3.47
N VAL A 113 0.54 -0.13 4.62
CA VAL A 113 1.52 0.17 5.66
C VAL A 113 2.29 -1.10 5.98
N ASP A 114 3.61 -1.03 5.81
CA ASP A 114 4.52 -2.11 6.16
C ASP A 114 5.27 -1.72 7.42
N ILE A 115 5.16 -2.56 8.45
CA ILE A 115 5.89 -2.43 9.70
C ILE A 115 6.94 -3.53 9.70
N GLY A 116 8.21 -3.15 9.57
CA GLY A 116 9.34 -4.08 9.63
C GLY A 116 9.51 -4.70 11.01
N GLU A 117 10.21 -5.82 11.09
CA GLU A 117 10.53 -6.43 12.39
C GLU A 117 11.59 -5.60 13.12
N LYS A 118 11.43 -5.47 14.44
CA LYS A 118 12.46 -4.87 15.30
C LYS A 118 13.75 -5.70 15.22
N PRO A 119 14.95 -5.09 15.16
CA PRO A 119 16.18 -5.85 15.36
C PRO A 119 16.10 -6.50 16.75
N LYS A 120 16.16 -7.83 16.82
CA LYS A 120 16.29 -8.55 18.08
C LYS A 120 17.68 -8.27 18.61
N ASP A 121 17.79 -7.60 19.75
CA ASP A 121 19.04 -7.48 20.48
C ASP A 121 19.57 -8.88 20.79
N THR A 122 20.65 -9.27 20.13
CA THR A 122 21.38 -10.52 20.38
C THR A 122 22.12 -10.42 21.70
N ASN A 123 21.39 -10.60 22.81
CA ASN A 123 21.97 -10.92 24.11
C ASN A 123 21.32 -12.21 24.60
N ASN A 124 21.84 -13.34 24.11
CA ASN A 124 21.94 -14.62 24.82
C ASN A 124 22.95 -15.50 24.08
N MET A 125 24.19 -15.58 24.59
CA MET A 125 25.06 -16.77 24.47
C MET A 125 24.28 -17.95 25.06
N ASP A 126 24.33 -19.20 24.59
CA ASP A 126 25.40 -19.96 23.98
C ASP A 126 24.78 -21.21 23.29
N THR A 127 25.50 -21.86 22.36
CA THR A 127 25.20 -23.16 21.68
C THR A 127 24.31 -23.25 20.43
N ASP A 128 24.32 -22.29 19.48
CA ASP A 128 23.61 -22.50 18.19
C ASP A 128 24.23 -21.83 16.93
N SER A 129 25.56 -21.86 16.81
CA SER A 129 26.32 -21.12 15.78
C SER A 129 26.09 -21.60 14.33
N HIS A 130 25.54 -22.79 14.12
CA HIS A 130 25.26 -23.33 12.78
C HIS A 130 23.80 -23.11 12.35
N HIS A 131 22.81 -23.23 13.25
CA HIS A 131 21.41 -22.93 12.94
C HIS A 131 21.12 -21.43 12.86
N SER A 132 21.84 -20.61 13.63
CA SER A 132 21.70 -19.14 13.58
C SER A 132 22.12 -18.54 12.25
N LYS A 133 23.19 -19.04 11.61
CA LYS A 133 23.63 -18.57 10.29
C LYS A 133 22.64 -18.93 9.19
N LEU A 134 22.09 -20.14 9.22
CA LEU A 134 21.07 -20.56 8.26
C LEU A 134 19.76 -19.80 8.49
N SER A 135 19.33 -19.61 9.73
CA SER A 135 18.15 -18.80 10.07
C SER A 135 18.34 -17.35 9.64
N GLY A 136 19.51 -16.75 9.85
CA GLY A 136 19.80 -15.38 9.41
C GLY A 136 19.72 -15.21 7.89
N MET A 137 20.24 -16.17 7.12
CA MET A 137 20.10 -16.16 5.65
C MET A 137 18.66 -16.40 5.20
N ILE A 138 17.90 -17.24 5.92
CA ILE A 138 16.47 -17.47 5.64
C ILE A 138 15.65 -16.21 5.94
N ASP A 139 15.93 -15.52 7.05
CA ASP A 139 15.25 -14.28 7.43
C ASP A 139 15.59 -13.15 6.44
N GLU A 140 16.84 -13.06 5.99
CA GLU A 140 17.25 -12.08 4.97
C GLU A 140 16.54 -12.34 3.63
N LEU A 141 16.53 -13.61 3.18
CA LEU A 141 15.82 -14.00 1.96
C LEU A 141 14.31 -13.81 2.11
N SER A 142 13.74 -14.14 3.27
CA SER A 142 12.32 -13.97 3.56
C SER A 142 11.93 -12.50 3.55
N THR A 143 12.76 -11.63 4.14
CA THR A 143 12.56 -10.18 4.13
C THR A 143 12.65 -9.63 2.71
N ALA A 144 13.64 -10.06 1.92
CA ALA A 144 13.79 -9.65 0.53
C ALA A 144 12.60 -10.11 -0.34
N LEU A 145 12.15 -11.36 -0.19
CA LEU A 145 10.99 -11.90 -0.90
C LEU A 145 9.69 -11.20 -0.49
N THR A 146 9.54 -10.86 0.80
CA THR A 146 8.38 -10.11 1.29
C THR A 146 8.37 -8.71 0.70
N GLY A 147 9.53 -8.06 0.60
CA GLY A 147 9.67 -6.78 -0.09
C GLY A 147 9.30 -6.86 -1.57
N VAL A 148 9.82 -7.84 -2.31
CA VAL A 148 9.49 -8.05 -3.73
C VAL A 148 8.01 -8.35 -3.92
N LYS A 149 7.43 -9.17 -3.04
CA LYS A 149 6.00 -9.46 -3.05
C LYS A 149 5.21 -8.17 -2.93
N HIS A 150 5.50 -7.34 -1.93
CA HIS A 150 4.79 -6.08 -1.75
C HIS A 150 4.90 -5.13 -2.94
N GLU A 151 6.08 -5.06 -3.57
CA GLU A 151 6.28 -4.26 -4.80
C GLU A 151 5.46 -4.80 -5.99
N GLN A 152 5.32 -6.12 -6.11
CA GLN A 152 4.46 -6.74 -7.13
C GLN A 152 2.98 -6.47 -6.85
N GLU A 153 2.55 -6.59 -5.60
CA GLU A 153 1.17 -6.28 -5.19
C GLU A 153 0.83 -4.82 -5.50
N TYR A 154 1.75 -3.89 -5.22
CA TYR A 154 1.59 -2.49 -5.57
C TYR A 154 1.47 -2.26 -7.08
N MET A 155 2.32 -2.90 -7.89
CA MET A 155 2.26 -2.80 -9.35
C MET A 155 0.94 -3.33 -9.93
N GLU A 156 0.40 -4.43 -9.41
CA GLU A 156 -0.86 -5.00 -9.90
C GLU A 156 -2.07 -4.11 -9.59
N VAL A 157 -2.13 -3.52 -8.40
CA VAL A 157 -3.25 -2.64 -8.08
C VAL A 157 -3.18 -1.36 -8.90
N ARG A 158 -1.98 -0.81 -9.06
CA ARG A 158 -1.73 0.32 -9.96
C ARG A 158 -2.13 0.00 -11.41
N GLU A 159 -1.81 -1.19 -11.92
CA GLU A 159 -2.24 -1.61 -13.27
C GLU A 159 -3.76 -1.68 -13.38
N ARG A 160 -4.44 -2.25 -12.37
CA ARG A 160 -5.91 -2.33 -12.34
C ARG A 160 -6.55 -0.94 -12.37
N ILE A 161 -6.04 0.01 -11.60
CA ILE A 161 -6.53 1.41 -11.58
C ILE A 161 -6.30 2.07 -12.95
N HIS A 162 -5.09 1.98 -13.52
CA HIS A 162 -4.80 2.55 -14.84
C HIS A 162 -5.63 1.91 -15.96
N ARG A 163 -5.89 0.60 -15.90
CA ARG A 163 -6.71 -0.12 -16.88
C ARG A 163 -8.18 0.29 -16.77
N ALA A 164 -8.70 0.44 -15.54
CA ALA A 164 -10.06 0.92 -15.30
C ALA A 164 -10.24 2.35 -15.81
N SER A 165 -9.30 3.26 -15.50
CA SER A 165 -9.28 4.64 -15.97
C SER A 165 -9.32 4.75 -17.50
N CYS A 166 -8.43 4.04 -18.21
CA CYS A 166 -8.42 4.02 -19.69
C CYS A 166 -9.73 3.47 -20.31
N SER A 167 -10.41 2.54 -19.62
CA SER A 167 -11.66 1.95 -20.11
C SER A 167 -12.86 2.91 -19.97
N VAL A 168 -12.91 3.69 -18.90
CA VAL A 168 -13.93 4.73 -18.68
C VAL A 168 -13.79 5.84 -19.73
N ASP A 169 -12.57 6.25 -20.04
CA ASP A 169 -12.30 7.21 -21.11
C ASP A 169 -12.73 6.70 -22.50
N ARG A 170 -12.57 5.40 -22.78
CA ARG A 170 -13.04 4.79 -24.04
C ARG A 170 -14.57 4.76 -24.15
N ILE A 171 -15.30 4.58 -23.05
CA ILE A 171 -16.78 4.65 -23.03
C ILE A 171 -17.25 6.10 -23.20
N ASN A 172 -16.53 7.07 -22.63
CA ASN A 172 -16.87 8.48 -22.69
C ASN A 172 -16.46 9.17 -24.01
N TRP A 173 -15.45 8.64 -24.70
CA TRP A 173 -14.98 9.12 -26.02
C TRP A 173 -15.85 8.70 -27.21
N ASN A 174 -16.98 7.98 -27.00
CA ASN A 174 -17.86 7.60 -28.10
C ASN A 174 -18.41 8.86 -28.82
N PRO A 175 -18.04 9.13 -30.10
CA PRO A 175 -18.43 10.34 -30.82
C PRO A 175 -19.95 10.48 -30.96
N ARG A 176 -20.70 9.37 -30.84
CA ARG A 176 -22.17 9.36 -30.92
C ARG A 176 -22.87 9.99 -29.72
N ARG A 177 -22.22 10.11 -28.54
CA ARG A 177 -22.82 10.77 -27.36
C ARG A 177 -22.63 12.30 -27.35
N ARG A 178 -21.64 12.84 -28.06
CA ARG A 178 -21.45 14.30 -28.17
C ARG A 178 -22.55 15.00 -28.97
N LYS A 179 -23.19 14.32 -29.93
CA LYS A 179 -24.21 14.93 -30.80
C LYS A 179 -25.56 15.22 -30.13
N ARG A 180 -25.81 14.72 -28.90
CA ARG A 180 -27.05 15.00 -28.15
C ARG A 180 -26.98 16.22 -27.22
N ARG A 181 -25.81 16.82 -26.97
CA ARG A 181 -25.68 18.00 -26.10
C ARG A 181 -25.52 19.33 -26.85
N GLY A 182 -25.53 19.33 -28.18
CA GLY A 182 -25.32 20.53 -29.01
C GLY A 182 -26.48 20.93 -29.92
N ALA A 183 -27.68 20.39 -29.72
CA ALA A 183 -28.87 20.71 -30.50
C ALA A 183 -30.01 21.13 -29.56
N ASN A 184 -29.82 22.26 -28.88
CA ASN A 184 -30.87 23.03 -28.22
C ASN A 184 -30.34 24.46 -27.99
N THR A 185 -30.10 25.15 -29.10
CA THR A 185 -30.05 26.62 -29.22
C THR A 185 -30.39 26.98 -30.65
#